data_AF-A0A2N3FCR0-F1
#
_entry.id   AF-A0A2N3FCR0-F1
#
_cell.length_a   1.000
_cell.length_b   1.000
_cell.length_c   1.000
_cell.angle_alpha   90.00
_cell.angle_beta   90.00
_cell.angle_gamma   90.00
#
_symmetry.space_group_name_H-M   'P 1'
#
loop_
_entity.id
_entity.type
_entity.pdbx_description
1 polymer ?
#
loop_
_entity_poly.entity_id
_entity_poly.type
_entity_poly.pdbx_seq_one_letter_code
_entity_poly.pdbx_strand_id
1 'polypeptide(L)'
;MEAKPRPLLGSLLGLLLGIVVVALLWQLGVVPPDRLVLFGVLAVTIFLVTIILTQRVALVRKRFIMVTVLCGLMAGVAVAGIPDMIAGGSISDGCFAEGTSSLDSKTPDTTSIADPFELTRTDSVAWTGESTGVFTDWNSSIGIDVGGFPVEIWSGSSANEDQKQANSGVEDVAGRLADVEESVGLTLAGIYHVYGTLDANEGGCDMSAYVRIPSEGAFTGTMNLSLWGSLAVLIFIILIMAGVVRQSITKAAGVAAGGVTVITGSPGPAPTAPAAEPSPTENRAKESAPPAERGRQVPLET
;
A
#
# COMPACT_ATOMS: atom_id res chain seq x y z
N MET A 1 -0.52 14.76 -34.31
CA MET A 1 0.13 14.05 -33.18
C MET A 1 -0.96 13.51 -32.28
N GLU A 2 -0.91 12.24 -31.90
CA GLU A 2 -1.91 11.63 -31.01
C GLU A 2 -1.61 11.95 -29.53
N ALA A 3 -2.66 12.13 -28.73
CA ALA A 3 -2.53 12.21 -27.27
C ALA A 3 -2.16 10.83 -26.72
N LYS A 4 -1.07 10.73 -25.95
CA LYS A 4 -0.57 9.46 -25.39
C LYS A 4 -0.69 9.44 -23.85
N PRO A 5 -1.89 9.24 -23.29
CA PRO A 5 -2.07 9.04 -21.84
C PRO A 5 -1.31 7.81 -21.35
N ARG A 6 -0.72 7.88 -20.15
CA ARG A 6 0.15 6.82 -19.61
C ARG A 6 -0.30 6.32 -18.22
N PRO A 7 -1.49 5.68 -18.11
CA PRO A 7 -2.03 5.25 -16.82
C PRO A 7 -1.10 4.27 -16.07
N LEU A 8 -0.48 3.31 -16.77
CA LEU A 8 0.43 2.33 -16.16
C LEU A 8 1.73 2.96 -15.62
N LEU A 9 2.21 4.02 -16.25
CA LEU A 9 3.35 4.79 -15.73
C LEU A 9 2.94 5.61 -14.51
N GLY A 10 1.71 6.12 -14.49
CA GLY A 10 1.15 6.80 -13.33
C GLY A 10 0.96 5.87 -12.13
N SER A 11 0.49 4.65 -12.33
CA SER A 11 0.38 3.67 -11.24
C SER A 11 1.76 3.26 -10.71
N LEU A 12 2.76 3.08 -11.59
CA LEU A 12 4.13 2.76 -11.16
C LEU A 12 4.78 3.91 -10.37
N LEU A 13 4.70 5.14 -10.89
CA LEU A 13 5.24 6.32 -10.19
C LEU A 13 4.50 6.61 -8.88
N GLY A 14 3.19 6.39 -8.84
CA GLY A 14 2.39 6.52 -7.62
C GLY A 14 2.70 5.44 -6.58
N LEU A 15 3.00 4.21 -7.00
CA LEU A 15 3.45 3.14 -6.11
C LEU A 15 4.83 3.47 -5.51
N LEU A 16 5.80 3.86 -6.34
CA LEU A 16 7.12 4.29 -5.86
C LEU A 16 7.04 5.49 -4.91
N LEU A 17 6.21 6.48 -5.23
CA LEU A 17 5.94 7.62 -4.36
C LEU A 17 5.34 7.19 -3.02
N GLY A 18 4.38 6.25 -3.04
CA GLY A 18 3.75 5.75 -1.83
C GLY A 18 4.72 4.98 -0.92
N ILE A 19 5.57 4.13 -1.50
CA ILE A 19 6.64 3.43 -0.73
C ILE A 19 7.57 4.44 -0.05
N VAL A 20 8.04 5.47 -0.78
CA VAL A 20 8.93 6.49 -0.22
C VAL A 20 8.24 7.32 0.87
N VAL A 21 6.96 7.66 0.69
CA VAL A 21 6.18 8.39 1.72
C VAL A 21 5.96 7.53 2.97
N VAL A 22 5.61 6.25 2.85
CA VAL A 22 5.47 5.34 4.00
C VAL A 22 6.80 5.16 4.72
N ALA A 23 7.89 4.95 3.98
CA ALA A 23 9.24 4.81 4.55
C ALA A 23 9.67 6.08 5.32
N LEU A 24 9.38 7.28 4.80
CA LEU A 24 9.64 8.54 5.51
C LEU A 24 8.77 8.68 6.76
N LEU A 25 7.46 8.42 6.68
CA LEU A 25 6.56 8.50 7.84
C LEU A 25 6.97 7.53 8.96
N TRP A 26 7.43 6.34 8.58
CA TRP A 26 7.95 5.33 9.49
C TRP A 26 9.26 5.77 10.15
N GLN A 27 10.27 6.13 9.36
CA GLN A 27 11.60 6.53 9.85
C GLN A 27 11.58 7.82 10.69
N LEU A 28 10.62 8.72 10.43
CA LEU A 28 10.37 9.91 11.26
C LEU A 28 9.60 9.59 12.56
N GLY A 29 9.20 8.34 12.78
CA GLY A 29 8.42 7.91 13.95
C GLY A 29 7.06 8.59 14.04
N VAL A 30 6.42 8.87 12.90
CA VAL A 30 5.08 9.48 12.82
C VAL A 30 3.99 8.42 12.89
N VAL A 31 4.17 7.31 12.17
CA VAL A 31 3.27 6.14 12.17
C VAL A 31 4.05 4.87 11.82
N PRO A 32 3.71 3.71 12.39
CA PRO A 32 4.25 2.42 11.96
C PRO A 32 3.74 2.04 10.55
N PRO A 33 4.42 1.10 9.85
CA PRO A 33 4.09 0.67 8.49
C PRO A 33 2.95 -0.36 8.46
N ASP A 34 1.95 -0.21 9.33
CA ASP A 34 0.83 -1.14 9.49
C ASP A 34 -0.09 -1.17 8.26
N ARG A 35 -0.98 -2.18 8.18
CA ARG A 35 -1.93 -2.38 7.05
C ARG A 35 -2.62 -1.09 6.63
N LEU A 36 -3.16 -0.34 7.58
CA LEU A 36 -3.90 0.90 7.32
C LEU A 36 -3.03 1.95 6.62
N VAL A 37 -1.84 2.19 7.16
CA VAL A 37 -0.92 3.23 6.68
C VAL A 37 -0.32 2.82 5.34
N LEU A 38 0.23 1.61 5.26
CA LEU A 38 0.90 1.10 4.07
C LEU A 38 -0.05 1.05 2.87
N PHE A 39 -1.17 0.31 2.98
CA PHE A 39 -2.09 0.16 1.87
C PHE A 39 -2.91 1.42 1.60
N GLY A 40 -3.20 2.24 2.62
CA GLY A 40 -3.92 3.50 2.49
C GLY A 40 -3.12 4.55 1.71
N VAL A 41 -1.87 4.78 2.10
CA VAL A 41 -0.98 5.71 1.39
C VAL A 41 -0.74 5.25 -0.05
N LEU A 42 -0.44 3.96 -0.26
CA LEU A 42 -0.24 3.40 -1.60
C LEU A 42 -1.49 3.55 -2.48
N ALA A 43 -2.69 3.25 -1.97
CA ALA A 43 -3.93 3.41 -2.72
C ALA A 43 -4.12 4.87 -3.19
N VAL A 44 -3.88 5.84 -2.28
CA VAL A 44 -4.02 7.27 -2.56
C VAL A 44 -2.96 7.77 -3.56
N THR A 45 -1.67 7.43 -3.38
CA THR A 45 -0.61 7.90 -4.28
C THR A 45 -0.73 7.30 -5.68
N ILE A 46 -1.05 6.00 -5.79
CA ILE A 46 -1.32 5.33 -7.07
C ILE A 46 -2.50 6.02 -7.78
N PHE A 47 -3.60 6.29 -7.07
CA PHE A 47 -4.79 6.92 -7.66
C PHE A 47 -4.52 8.35 -8.14
N LEU A 48 -3.93 9.20 -7.29
CA LEU A 48 -3.62 10.60 -7.60
C LEU A 48 -2.66 10.72 -8.79
N VAL A 49 -1.54 9.99 -8.77
CA VAL A 49 -0.53 10.06 -9.83
C VAL A 49 -1.06 9.47 -11.15
N THR A 50 -1.91 8.44 -11.09
CA THR A 50 -2.62 7.92 -12.27
C THR A 50 -3.60 8.93 -12.88
N ILE A 51 -4.36 9.68 -12.06
CA ILE A 51 -5.25 10.75 -12.55
C ILE A 51 -4.44 11.84 -13.25
N ILE A 52 -3.39 12.34 -12.60
CA ILE A 52 -2.50 13.40 -13.09
C ILE A 52 -1.89 13.05 -14.46
N LEU A 53 -1.54 11.78 -14.68
CA LEU A 53 -0.91 11.29 -15.92
C LEU A 53 -1.87 10.69 -16.95
N THR A 54 -3.17 10.61 -16.62
CA THR A 54 -4.21 10.15 -17.55
C THR A 54 -4.91 11.31 -18.24
N GLN A 55 -5.42 12.31 -17.49
CA GLN A 55 -6.11 13.56 -17.92
C GLN A 55 -7.34 13.41 -18.86
N ARG A 56 -7.34 12.49 -19.83
CA ARG A 56 -8.49 12.11 -20.69
C ARG A 56 -8.81 10.62 -20.53
N VAL A 57 -9.54 10.28 -19.47
CA VAL A 57 -9.93 8.90 -19.11
C VAL A 57 -10.62 8.16 -20.28
N ALA A 58 -11.39 8.87 -21.10
CA ALA A 58 -12.10 8.31 -22.26
C ALA A 58 -11.19 7.50 -23.23
N LEU A 59 -9.92 7.92 -23.40
CA LEU A 59 -8.99 7.27 -24.34
C LEU A 59 -8.37 5.97 -23.78
N VAL A 60 -8.41 5.75 -22.46
CA VAL A 60 -7.77 4.59 -21.80
C VAL A 60 -8.68 3.93 -20.75
N ARG A 61 -10.00 4.04 -20.93
CA ARG A 61 -11.02 3.63 -19.94
C ARG A 61 -10.77 2.24 -19.33
N LYS A 62 -10.42 1.22 -20.12
CA LYS A 62 -10.09 -0.13 -19.62
C LYS A 62 -8.92 -0.14 -18.63
N ARG A 63 -7.80 0.52 -18.97
CA ARG A 63 -6.60 0.58 -18.12
C ARG A 63 -6.82 1.44 -16.88
N PHE A 64 -7.56 2.54 -17.02
CA PHE A 64 -7.89 3.41 -15.89
C PHE A 64 -8.78 2.68 -14.87
N ILE A 65 -9.84 2.00 -15.32
CA ILE A 65 -10.71 1.19 -14.45
C ILE A 65 -9.91 0.11 -13.71
N MET A 66 -8.99 -0.59 -14.39
CA MET A 66 -8.13 -1.59 -13.74
C MET A 66 -7.33 -1.00 -12.57
N VAL A 67 -6.72 0.18 -12.74
CA VAL A 67 -5.99 0.85 -11.66
C VAL A 67 -6.94 1.32 -10.56
N THR A 68 -8.11 1.87 -10.88
CA THR A 68 -9.11 2.26 -9.87
C THR A 68 -9.60 1.07 -9.04
N VAL A 69 -9.82 -0.10 -9.66
CA VAL A 69 -10.18 -1.33 -8.96
C VAL A 69 -9.05 -1.78 -8.04
N LEU A 70 -7.80 -1.75 -8.51
CA LEU A 70 -6.63 -2.07 -7.67
C LEU A 70 -6.51 -1.13 -6.46
N CYS A 71 -6.65 0.19 -6.65
CA CYS A 71 -6.70 1.15 -5.55
C CYS A 71 -7.85 0.87 -4.58
N GLY A 72 -9.03 0.48 -5.07
CA GLY A 72 -10.17 0.10 -4.25
C GLY A 72 -9.92 -1.16 -3.41
N LEU A 73 -9.25 -2.17 -3.97
CA LEU A 73 -8.84 -3.36 -3.24
C LEU A 73 -7.82 -3.03 -2.14
N MET A 74 -6.80 -2.22 -2.45
CA MET A 74 -5.81 -1.78 -1.46
C MET A 74 -6.45 -0.92 -0.35
N ALA A 75 -7.37 -0.02 -0.69
CA ALA A 75 -8.14 0.73 0.30
C ALA A 75 -9.02 -0.18 1.19
N GLY A 76 -9.55 -1.28 0.64
CA GLY A 76 -10.24 -2.31 1.41
C GLY A 76 -9.33 -3.00 2.43
N VAL A 77 -8.11 -3.38 2.03
CA VAL A 77 -7.09 -3.94 2.95
C VAL A 77 -6.67 -2.92 4.01
N ALA A 78 -6.55 -1.64 3.66
CA ALA A 78 -6.24 -0.59 4.62
C ALA A 78 -7.33 -0.43 5.69
N VAL A 79 -8.61 -0.47 5.29
CA VAL A 79 -9.76 -0.42 6.23
C VAL A 79 -9.81 -1.66 7.12
N ALA A 80 -9.40 -2.83 6.62
CA ALA A 80 -9.30 -4.05 7.43
C ALA A 80 -8.22 -3.96 8.54
N GLY A 81 -7.26 -3.03 8.44
CA GLY A 81 -6.26 -2.74 9.47
C GLY A 81 -6.67 -1.69 10.52
N ILE A 82 -7.92 -1.21 10.51
CA ILE A 82 -8.41 -0.29 11.56
C ILE A 82 -8.38 -0.93 12.97
N PRO A 83 -8.79 -2.19 13.18
CA PRO A 83 -8.76 -2.81 14.51
C PRO A 83 -7.34 -2.87 15.08
N ASP A 84 -6.36 -3.23 14.26
CA ASP A 84 -4.94 -3.33 14.61
C ASP A 84 -4.44 -1.99 15.23
N MET A 85 -4.83 -0.85 14.64
CA MET A 85 -4.47 0.50 15.13
C MET A 85 -5.14 0.92 16.45
N ILE A 86 -6.20 0.22 16.87
CA ILE A 86 -7.02 0.55 18.06
C ILE A 86 -6.76 -0.43 19.21
N ALA A 87 -6.42 -1.68 18.91
CA ALA A 87 -6.21 -2.73 19.91
C ALA A 87 -5.06 -2.43 20.87
N GLY A 88 -4.00 -1.74 20.39
CA GLY A 88 -2.79 -1.51 21.16
C GLY A 88 -1.92 -2.76 21.25
N GLY A 89 -0.97 -2.75 22.18
CA GLY A 89 -0.25 -3.96 22.57
C GLY A 89 -1.13 -4.90 23.41
N SER A 90 -0.61 -6.10 23.68
CA SER A 90 -1.30 -7.14 24.42
C SER A 90 -0.31 -8.10 25.07
N ILE A 91 -0.75 -8.82 26.09
CA ILE A 91 -0.05 -9.99 26.62
C ILE A 91 -1.08 -11.05 27.02
N SER A 92 -0.72 -12.32 26.86
CA SER A 92 -1.59 -13.45 27.18
C SER A 92 -1.91 -13.54 28.68
N ASP A 93 -3.14 -13.95 29.00
CA ASP A 93 -3.59 -14.13 30.40
C ASP A 93 -2.66 -15.07 31.17
N GLY A 94 -2.19 -14.61 32.34
CA GLY A 94 -1.27 -15.36 33.19
C GLY A 94 0.20 -15.26 32.79
N CYS A 95 0.55 -14.40 31.83
CA CYS A 95 1.89 -13.98 31.48
C CYS A 95 2.04 -12.47 31.77
N PHE A 96 3.21 -12.06 32.26
CA PHE A 96 3.52 -10.68 32.60
C PHE A 96 4.87 -10.31 32.01
N ALA A 97 5.02 -9.10 31.51
CA ALA A 97 6.30 -8.54 31.10
C ALA A 97 6.31 -7.04 31.38
N GLU A 98 7.45 -6.53 31.83
CA GLU A 98 7.69 -5.10 32.00
C GLU A 98 9.07 -4.75 31.43
N GLY A 99 9.13 -3.65 30.67
CA GLY A 99 10.37 -3.04 30.20
C GLY A 99 10.52 -1.65 30.80
N THR A 100 11.69 -1.38 31.37
CA THR A 100 12.08 -0.07 31.91
C THR A 100 13.27 0.49 31.13
N SER A 101 13.09 1.67 30.53
CA SER A 101 14.13 2.43 29.82
C SER A 101 14.63 3.60 30.66
N SER A 102 15.45 4.50 30.08
CA SER A 102 15.79 5.76 30.76
C SER A 102 14.65 6.78 30.73
N LEU A 103 13.62 6.53 29.92
CA LEU A 103 12.51 7.45 29.64
C LEU A 103 11.21 7.04 30.34
N ASP A 104 10.88 5.75 30.39
CA ASP A 104 9.61 5.25 30.94
C ASP A 104 9.68 3.76 31.37
N SER A 105 8.64 3.26 32.04
CA SER A 105 8.42 1.83 32.28
C SER A 105 7.04 1.41 31.78
N LYS A 106 6.95 0.37 30.94
CA LYS A 106 5.69 -0.11 30.37
C LYS A 106 5.60 -1.62 30.29
N THR A 107 4.37 -2.11 30.41
CA THR A 107 3.95 -3.48 30.07
C THR A 107 3.45 -3.53 28.62
N PRO A 108 3.52 -4.67 27.90
CA PRO A 108 3.08 -4.76 26.50
C PRO A 108 1.66 -4.23 26.25
N ASP A 109 0.70 -4.61 27.10
CA ASP A 109 -0.72 -4.24 27.06
C ASP A 109 -1.01 -2.76 27.32
N THR A 110 -0.05 -2.00 27.85
CA THR A 110 -0.18 -0.54 28.04
C THR A 110 0.42 0.27 26.88
N THR A 111 1.08 -0.37 25.91
CA THR A 111 1.65 0.31 24.75
C THR A 111 0.62 0.53 23.62
N SER A 112 0.80 1.59 22.83
CA SER A 112 0.01 1.81 21.61
C SER A 112 0.78 2.62 20.56
N ILE A 113 0.23 2.79 19.37
CA ILE A 113 0.81 3.66 18.33
C ILE A 113 0.93 5.12 18.81
N ALA A 114 -0.03 5.59 19.60
CA ALA A 114 -0.05 6.96 20.11
C ALA A 114 0.81 7.14 21.37
N ASP A 115 1.08 6.04 22.08
CA ASP A 115 1.84 6.01 23.33
C ASP A 115 2.72 4.74 23.39
N PRO A 116 3.78 4.67 22.56
CA PRO A 116 4.68 3.51 22.51
C PRO A 116 5.59 3.46 23.75
N PHE A 117 6.30 2.35 23.93
CA PHE A 117 7.45 2.28 24.82
C PHE A 117 8.65 3.01 24.17
N GLU A 118 9.13 4.08 24.78
CA GLU A 118 10.20 4.91 24.24
C GLU A 118 11.58 4.48 24.75
N LEU A 119 12.52 4.33 23.83
CA LEU A 119 13.92 3.98 24.07
C LEU A 119 14.84 5.05 23.49
N THR A 120 15.99 5.34 24.11
CA THR A 120 17.09 6.01 23.39
C THR A 120 17.97 4.98 22.68
N ARG A 121 18.69 5.38 21.62
CA ARG A 121 19.67 4.53 20.91
C ARG A 121 20.88 4.13 21.78
N THR A 122 20.98 4.67 22.99
CA THR A 122 22.05 4.43 23.97
C THR A 122 21.50 3.99 25.33
N ASP A 123 20.24 3.59 25.40
CA ASP A 123 19.64 3.09 26.65
C ASP A 123 20.14 1.68 26.99
N SER A 124 20.08 1.37 28.28
CA SER A 124 20.03 -0.01 28.74
C SER A 124 18.60 -0.28 29.21
N VAL A 125 17.94 -1.29 28.66
CA VAL A 125 16.56 -1.66 29.00
C VAL A 125 16.62 -2.77 30.03
N ALA A 126 16.21 -2.46 31.26
CA ALA A 126 15.90 -3.49 32.23
C ALA A 126 14.57 -4.14 31.84
N TRP A 127 14.51 -5.46 31.87
CA TRP A 127 13.29 -6.19 31.55
C TRP A 127 13.02 -7.29 32.56
N THR A 128 11.74 -7.54 32.81
CA THR A 128 11.23 -8.68 33.58
C THR A 128 10.19 -9.42 32.75
N GLY A 129 10.18 -10.73 32.85
CA GLY A 129 9.17 -11.61 32.27
C GLY A 129 8.77 -12.65 33.31
N GLU A 130 7.49 -12.74 33.62
CA GLU A 130 6.93 -13.64 34.63
C GLU A 130 5.74 -14.43 34.07
N SER A 131 5.49 -15.59 34.65
CA SER A 131 4.39 -16.47 34.26
C SER A 131 3.77 -17.14 35.47
N THR A 132 2.46 -17.40 35.42
CA THR A 132 1.71 -18.04 36.52
C THR A 132 1.96 -19.54 36.63
N GLY A 133 2.48 -20.16 35.57
CA GLY A 133 2.89 -21.56 35.50
C GLY A 133 4.41 -21.72 35.38
N VAL A 134 4.90 -22.96 35.48
CA VAL A 134 6.28 -23.29 35.10
C VAL A 134 6.25 -23.84 33.68
N PHE A 135 6.98 -23.19 32.76
CA PHE A 135 7.30 -23.77 31.45
C PHE A 135 8.57 -24.61 31.59
N THR A 136 8.51 -25.92 31.36
CA THR A 136 9.67 -26.81 31.60
C THR A 136 10.65 -26.84 30.42
N ASP A 137 10.12 -26.85 29.20
CA ASP A 137 10.86 -26.65 27.96
C ASP A 137 10.09 -25.61 27.14
N TRP A 138 10.76 -24.54 26.70
CA TRP A 138 10.13 -23.50 25.90
C TRP A 138 10.90 -23.19 24.62
N ASN A 139 10.16 -22.85 23.58
CA ASN A 139 10.64 -22.17 22.37
C ASN A 139 10.11 -20.74 22.42
N SER A 140 10.88 -19.75 22.00
CA SER A 140 10.36 -18.39 21.84
C SER A 140 10.85 -17.77 20.54
N SER A 141 10.05 -16.85 20.02
CA SER A 141 10.42 -15.99 18.90
C SER A 141 10.04 -14.55 19.19
N ILE A 142 10.79 -13.63 18.60
CA ILE A 142 10.55 -12.19 18.63
C ILE A 142 10.66 -11.68 17.20
N GLY A 143 9.70 -10.86 16.80
CA GLY A 143 9.68 -10.26 15.48
C GLY A 143 8.98 -8.91 15.44
N ILE A 144 8.87 -8.35 14.24
CA ILE A 144 8.12 -7.13 13.98
C ILE A 144 7.02 -7.39 12.97
N ASP A 145 5.88 -6.74 13.14
CA ASP A 145 4.85 -6.68 12.09
C ASP A 145 5.22 -5.59 11.08
N VAL A 146 5.23 -5.94 9.79
CA VAL A 146 5.34 -4.99 8.68
C VAL A 146 4.17 -5.19 7.71
N GLY A 147 3.24 -4.24 7.68
CA GLY A 147 2.10 -4.28 6.77
C GLY A 147 1.06 -5.35 7.10
N GLY A 148 1.02 -5.84 8.34
CA GLY A 148 0.18 -6.96 8.78
C GLY A 148 0.77 -8.33 8.48
N PHE A 149 2.10 -8.43 8.43
CA PHE A 149 2.86 -9.65 8.20
C PHE A 149 3.96 -9.76 9.27
N PRO A 150 3.96 -10.83 10.09
CA PRO A 150 5.01 -11.05 11.07
C PRO A 150 6.34 -11.39 10.39
N VAL A 151 7.38 -10.63 10.72
CA VAL A 151 8.77 -10.87 10.32
C VAL A 151 9.56 -11.25 11.56
N GLU A 152 9.92 -12.52 11.68
CA GLU A 152 10.77 -13.02 12.77
C GLU A 152 12.17 -12.40 12.67
N ILE A 153 12.67 -11.84 13.77
CA ILE A 153 14.02 -11.28 13.88
C ILE A 153 14.92 -12.25 14.65
N TRP A 154 14.36 -12.95 15.65
CA TRP A 154 15.08 -13.88 16.49
C TRP A 154 14.17 -15.01 16.95
N SER A 155 14.73 -16.20 17.08
CA SER A 155 14.11 -17.34 17.76
C SER A 155 15.15 -18.11 18.56
N GLY A 156 14.68 -18.80 19.60
CA GLY A 156 15.51 -19.59 20.50
C GLY A 156 14.69 -20.63 21.25
N SER A 157 15.39 -21.54 21.92
CA SER A 157 14.76 -22.55 22.76
C SER A 157 15.65 -22.89 23.95
N SER A 158 15.05 -23.20 25.09
CA SER A 158 15.78 -23.61 26.29
C SER A 158 14.95 -24.57 27.13
N ALA A 159 15.64 -25.55 27.71
CA ALA A 159 15.15 -26.23 28.90
C ALA A 159 15.21 -25.28 30.10
N ASN A 160 14.23 -25.36 30.98
CA ASN A 160 14.13 -24.63 32.24
C ASN A 160 14.26 -25.63 33.41
N GLU A 161 15.42 -26.27 33.50
CA GLU A 161 15.72 -27.28 34.53
C GLU A 161 15.53 -26.75 35.97
N ASP A 162 15.74 -25.44 36.16
CA ASP A 162 15.54 -24.72 37.43
C ASP A 162 14.06 -24.46 37.78
N GLN A 163 13.11 -24.76 36.88
CA GLN A 163 11.67 -24.53 37.06
C GLN A 163 11.31 -23.07 37.41
N LYS A 164 12.04 -22.10 36.86
CA LYS A 164 11.83 -20.67 37.11
C LYS A 164 10.56 -20.18 36.42
N GLN A 165 9.74 -19.42 37.16
CA GLN A 165 8.54 -18.74 36.66
C GLN A 165 8.79 -17.29 36.23
N ALA A 166 9.91 -16.73 36.68
CA ALA A 166 10.35 -15.37 36.42
C ALA A 166 11.77 -15.36 35.87
N ASN A 167 12.02 -14.49 34.89
CA ASN A 167 13.34 -14.19 34.34
C ASN A 167 13.49 -12.68 34.19
N SER A 168 14.71 -12.17 34.31
CA SER A 168 14.98 -10.73 34.15
C SER A 168 16.40 -10.49 33.67
N GLY A 169 16.59 -9.36 33.00
CA GLY A 169 17.86 -8.99 32.39
C GLY A 169 17.98 -7.49 32.18
N VAL A 170 19.12 -7.09 31.63
CA VAL A 170 19.37 -5.75 31.14
C VAL A 170 20.00 -5.87 29.76
N GLU A 171 19.34 -5.36 28.74
CA GLU A 171 19.84 -5.35 27.36
C GLU A 171 20.43 -3.98 27.02
N ASP A 172 21.61 -3.96 26.39
CA ASP A 172 22.16 -2.74 25.80
C ASP A 172 21.53 -2.50 24.43
N VAL A 173 20.76 -1.40 24.32
CA VAL A 173 20.08 -1.03 23.07
C VAL A 173 21.11 -0.66 22.00
N ALA A 174 22.25 -0.08 22.36
CA ALA A 174 23.27 0.32 21.40
C ALA A 174 23.91 -0.89 20.70
N GLY A 175 24.38 -1.88 21.48
CA GLY A 175 24.91 -3.13 20.95
C GLY A 175 23.88 -3.91 20.14
N ARG A 176 22.65 -4.03 20.65
CA ARG A 176 21.60 -4.79 19.95
C ARG A 176 21.13 -4.13 18.65
N LEU A 177 21.08 -2.79 18.61
CA LEU A 177 20.86 -2.05 17.37
C LEU A 177 22.00 -2.27 16.39
N ALA A 178 23.26 -2.23 16.83
CA ALA A 178 24.41 -2.42 15.95
C ALA A 178 24.38 -3.79 15.22
N ASP A 179 24.07 -4.88 15.94
CA ASP A 179 23.93 -6.23 15.36
C ASP A 179 22.86 -6.27 14.24
N VAL A 180 21.71 -5.64 14.47
CA VAL A 180 20.59 -5.66 13.51
C VAL A 180 20.83 -4.67 12.36
N GLU A 181 21.39 -3.50 12.63
CA GLU A 181 21.72 -2.51 11.59
C GLU A 181 22.87 -2.99 10.69
N GLU A 182 23.85 -3.75 11.20
CA GLU A 182 24.91 -4.39 10.40
C GLU A 182 24.34 -5.52 9.52
N SER A 183 23.47 -6.38 10.06
CA SER A 183 22.90 -7.50 9.32
C SER A 183 21.85 -7.10 8.28
N VAL A 184 21.05 -6.06 8.55
CA VAL A 184 20.02 -5.54 7.63
C VAL A 184 20.60 -4.45 6.69
N GLY A 185 21.70 -3.80 7.07
CA GLY A 185 22.33 -2.72 6.31
C GLY A 185 21.53 -1.40 6.32
N LEU A 186 20.60 -1.24 7.28
CA LEU A 186 19.69 -0.11 7.41
C LEU A 186 19.66 0.39 8.85
N THR A 187 19.71 1.71 9.05
CA THR A 187 19.46 2.33 10.36
C THR A 187 18.00 2.12 10.78
N LEU A 188 17.81 1.62 12.00
CA LEU A 188 16.50 1.41 12.61
C LEU A 188 16.06 2.69 13.33
N ALA A 189 14.99 3.30 12.83
CA ALA A 189 14.31 4.40 13.47
C ALA A 189 12.83 4.35 13.10
N GLY A 190 11.97 4.75 14.05
CA GLY A 190 10.53 4.76 13.88
C GLY A 190 9.78 4.12 15.03
N ILE A 191 8.49 3.86 14.77
CA ILE A 191 7.62 3.05 15.63
C ILE A 191 7.55 1.65 15.01
N TYR A 192 7.70 0.63 15.84
CA TYR A 192 7.68 -0.78 15.49
C TYR A 192 6.60 -1.48 16.31
N HIS A 193 5.73 -2.22 15.64
CA HIS A 193 4.88 -3.20 16.30
C HIS A 193 5.69 -4.47 16.47
N VAL A 194 6.14 -4.74 17.69
CA VAL A 194 6.91 -5.93 18.07
C VAL A 194 5.92 -6.99 18.52
N TYR A 195 6.11 -8.22 18.08
CA TYR A 195 5.44 -9.39 18.65
C TYR A 195 6.47 -10.34 19.25
N GLY A 196 6.06 -11.07 20.28
CA GLY A 196 6.82 -12.17 20.84
C GLY A 196 5.89 -13.34 21.12
N THR A 197 6.36 -14.55 20.88
CA THR A 197 5.66 -15.77 21.29
C THR A 197 6.61 -16.62 22.14
N LEU A 198 6.04 -17.31 23.12
CA LEU A 198 6.70 -18.36 23.90
C LEU A 198 5.77 -19.55 23.90
N ASP A 199 6.23 -20.68 23.38
CA ASP A 199 5.47 -21.93 23.25
C ASP A 199 6.15 -23.02 24.08
N ALA A 200 5.38 -23.64 24.99
CA ALA A 200 5.82 -24.68 25.90
C ALA A 200 4.74 -25.75 26.05
N ASN A 201 5.14 -26.95 26.52
CA ASN A 201 4.21 -28.09 26.66
C ASN A 201 3.05 -27.83 27.62
N GLU A 202 3.24 -26.92 28.59
CA GLU A 202 2.24 -26.54 29.60
C GLU A 202 1.30 -25.41 29.14
N GLY A 203 1.58 -24.75 28.02
CA GLY A 203 0.89 -23.57 27.52
C GLY A 203 1.86 -22.56 26.88
N GLY A 204 1.32 -21.47 26.34
CA GLY A 204 2.14 -20.43 25.70
C GLY A 204 1.78 -19.02 26.14
N CYS A 205 2.71 -18.10 25.91
CA CYS A 205 2.56 -16.66 26.08
C CYS A 205 2.78 -15.95 24.74
N ASP A 206 1.72 -15.43 24.15
CA ASP A 206 1.81 -14.42 23.09
C ASP A 206 1.84 -13.02 23.72
N MET A 207 2.67 -12.14 23.17
CA MET A 207 2.71 -10.70 23.48
C MET A 207 2.83 -9.85 22.21
N SER A 208 2.26 -8.65 22.25
CA SER A 208 2.49 -7.60 21.27
C SER A 208 2.72 -6.26 21.95
N ALA A 209 3.64 -5.45 21.42
CA ALA A 209 3.97 -4.15 21.99
C ALA A 209 4.37 -3.15 20.90
N TYR A 210 4.11 -1.87 21.14
CA TYR A 210 4.60 -0.78 20.30
C TYR A 210 5.86 -0.18 20.91
N VAL A 211 6.98 -0.24 20.19
CA VAL A 211 8.29 0.28 20.62
C VAL A 211 8.73 1.40 19.67
N ARG A 212 9.26 2.49 20.23
CA ARG A 212 9.76 3.64 19.47
C ARG A 212 11.27 3.80 19.62
N ILE A 213 11.97 3.75 18.49
CA ILE A 213 13.39 4.09 18.38
C ILE A 213 13.48 5.47 17.70
N PRO A 214 14.03 6.51 18.38
CA PRO A 214 14.08 7.85 17.84
C PRO A 214 15.06 7.92 16.66
N SER A 215 14.65 8.60 15.59
CA SER A 215 15.59 9.03 14.56
C SER A 215 16.58 10.03 15.15
N GLU A 216 17.83 10.00 14.67
CA GLU A 216 18.84 11.04 14.96
C GLU A 216 18.48 12.42 14.34
N GLY A 217 17.31 12.55 13.69
CA GLY A 217 16.83 13.75 13.02
C GLY A 217 16.24 13.46 11.64
N ALA A 218 15.38 14.37 11.17
CA ALA A 218 14.62 14.21 9.93
C ALA A 218 15.47 14.22 8.64
N PHE A 219 16.72 14.67 8.73
CA PHE A 219 17.67 14.80 7.60
C PHE A 219 19.05 14.19 7.91
N THR A 220 19.19 13.48 9.03
CA THR A 220 20.41 12.79 9.43
C THR A 220 20.33 11.30 9.08
N GLY A 221 21.49 10.66 8.91
CA GLY A 221 21.59 9.32 8.34
C GLY A 221 21.49 9.30 6.82
N THR A 222 22.23 8.38 6.19
CA THR A 222 22.23 8.16 4.73
C THR A 222 20.85 7.75 4.23
N MET A 223 20.12 6.95 5.01
CA MET A 223 18.77 6.47 4.70
C MET A 223 17.77 7.62 4.51
N ASN A 224 17.57 8.48 5.52
CA ASN A 224 16.65 9.61 5.42
C ASN A 224 17.03 10.58 4.30
N LEU A 225 18.31 10.87 4.12
CA LEU A 225 18.78 11.75 3.05
C LEU A 225 18.49 11.14 1.66
N SER A 226 18.65 9.82 1.51
CA SER A 226 18.28 9.10 0.27
C SER A 226 16.76 9.07 0.03
N LEU A 227 15.95 8.94 1.08
CA LEU A 227 14.48 8.96 0.99
C LEU A 227 13.96 10.34 0.59
N TRP A 228 14.44 11.42 1.23
CA TRP A 228 14.11 12.80 0.84
C TRP A 228 14.57 13.15 -0.57
N GLY A 229 15.78 12.73 -0.96
CA GLY A 229 16.27 12.87 -2.33
C GLY A 229 15.39 12.13 -3.33
N SER A 230 15.01 10.89 -3.03
CA SER A 230 14.11 10.08 -3.86
C SER A 230 12.72 10.72 -3.98
N LEU A 231 12.17 11.26 -2.89
CA LEU A 231 10.90 11.96 -2.89
C LEU A 231 10.93 13.18 -3.82
N ALA A 232 11.97 14.03 -3.69
CA ALA A 232 12.14 15.21 -4.53
C ALA A 232 12.27 14.85 -6.03
N VAL A 233 13.07 13.82 -6.35
CA VAL A 233 13.25 13.32 -7.71
C VAL A 233 11.94 12.74 -8.27
N LEU A 234 11.20 11.94 -7.50
CA LEU A 234 9.91 11.37 -7.93
C LEU A 234 8.88 12.46 -8.20
N ILE A 235 8.74 13.45 -7.31
CA ILE A 235 7.86 14.61 -7.51
C ILE A 235 8.23 15.35 -8.81
N PHE A 236 9.53 15.62 -9.03
CA PHE A 236 10.00 16.31 -10.22
C PHE A 236 9.70 15.51 -11.52
N ILE A 237 9.92 14.20 -11.51
CA ILE A 237 9.57 13.31 -12.63
C ILE A 237 8.05 13.32 -12.90
N ILE A 238 7.22 13.22 -11.87
CA ILE A 238 5.76 13.27 -11.99
C ILE A 238 5.31 14.61 -12.59
N LEU A 239 5.87 15.73 -12.14
CA LEU A 239 5.56 17.06 -12.67
C LEU A 239 5.97 17.23 -14.14
N ILE A 240 7.17 16.80 -14.52
CA ILE A 240 7.62 16.79 -15.92
C ILE A 240 6.66 15.96 -16.78
N MET A 241 6.37 14.73 -16.35
CA MET A 241 5.52 13.81 -17.11
C MET A 241 4.08 14.33 -17.22
N ALA A 242 3.54 14.97 -16.18
CA ALA A 242 2.25 15.64 -16.21
C ALA A 242 2.23 16.81 -17.22
N GLY A 243 3.32 17.59 -17.27
CA GLY A 243 3.55 18.63 -18.26
C GLY A 243 3.60 18.10 -19.70
N VAL A 244 4.35 17.01 -19.94
CA VAL A 244 4.44 16.35 -21.25
C VAL A 244 3.08 15.79 -21.69
N VAL A 245 2.34 15.14 -20.81
CA VAL A 245 0.97 14.65 -21.10
C VAL A 245 0.05 15.82 -21.45
N ARG A 246 0.05 16.90 -20.65
CA ARG A 246 -0.76 18.10 -20.90
C ARG A 246 -0.42 18.76 -22.23
N GLN A 247 0.87 18.94 -22.54
CA GLN A 247 1.33 19.47 -23.83
C GLN A 247 0.95 18.56 -25.02
N SER A 248 0.96 17.24 -24.85
CA SER A 248 0.52 16.32 -25.92
C SER A 248 -0.97 16.47 -26.22
N ILE A 249 -1.79 16.69 -25.18
CA ILE A 249 -3.23 16.89 -25.30
C ILE A 249 -3.57 18.25 -25.92
N THR A 250 -2.89 19.33 -25.52
CA THR A 250 -3.12 20.66 -26.10
C THR A 250 -2.68 20.71 -27.57
N LYS A 251 -1.54 20.10 -27.93
CA LYS A 251 -1.10 19.97 -29.33
C LYS A 251 -2.09 19.14 -30.16
N ALA A 252 -2.60 18.02 -29.64
CA ALA A 252 -3.62 17.23 -30.33
C ALA A 252 -4.93 18.00 -30.53
N ALA A 253 -5.38 18.77 -29.53
CA ALA A 253 -6.57 19.61 -29.63
C ALA A 253 -6.40 20.77 -30.63
N GLY A 254 -5.24 21.43 -30.64
CA GLY A 254 -4.94 22.51 -31.58
C GLY A 254 -4.92 22.05 -33.05
N VAL A 255 -4.38 20.86 -33.33
CA VAL A 255 -4.40 20.27 -34.68
C VAL A 255 -5.83 19.91 -35.10
N ALA A 256 -6.65 19.37 -34.19
CA ALA A 256 -8.06 19.07 -34.48
C ALA A 256 -8.89 20.33 -34.75
N ALA A 257 -8.62 21.45 -34.06
CA ALA A 257 -9.27 22.73 -34.30
C ALA A 257 -8.81 23.42 -35.59
N GLY A 258 -7.50 23.39 -35.89
CA GLY A 258 -6.92 24.00 -37.09
C GLY A 258 -7.25 23.26 -38.40
N GLY A 259 -7.66 21.99 -38.33
CA GLY A 259 -8.06 21.18 -39.49
C GLY A 259 -9.40 21.55 -40.13
N VAL A 260 -10.12 22.55 -39.60
CA VAL A 260 -11.47 22.95 -40.07
C VAL A 260 -11.42 24.20 -40.99
N THR A 261 -10.28 24.88 -41.13
CA THR A 261 -10.15 26.15 -41.89
C THR A 261 -9.49 26.04 -43.27
N VAL A 262 -9.87 25.02 -44.05
CA VAL A 262 -9.80 24.97 -45.53
C VAL A 262 -10.94 24.00 -45.95
N ILE A 263 -12.02 24.33 -46.67
CA ILE A 263 -12.25 25.28 -47.77
C ILE A 263 -13.68 25.84 -47.66
N THR A 264 -13.87 27.16 -47.52
CA THR A 264 -15.10 27.87 -47.95
C THR A 264 -14.76 29.32 -48.26
N GLY A 265 -14.53 29.64 -49.54
CA GLY A 265 -13.94 30.94 -49.90
C GLY A 265 -14.00 31.30 -51.39
N SER A 266 -15.11 31.02 -52.08
CA SER A 266 -15.59 31.91 -53.15
C SER A 266 -17.08 31.66 -53.48
N PRO A 267 -17.91 32.68 -53.74
CA PRO A 267 -19.37 32.55 -53.81
C PRO A 267 -19.97 32.58 -55.22
N GLY A 268 -21.15 31.95 -55.37
CA GLY A 268 -22.14 32.27 -56.42
C GLY A 268 -22.68 31.07 -57.22
N PRO A 269 -23.94 31.12 -57.70
CA PRO A 269 -25.14 31.69 -57.08
C PRO A 269 -26.24 30.63 -56.85
N ALA A 270 -27.25 30.98 -56.07
CA ALA A 270 -28.49 30.21 -55.87
C ALA A 270 -29.63 30.78 -56.73
N PRO A 271 -30.86 30.23 -56.69
CA PRO A 271 -31.28 28.81 -56.79
C PRO A 271 -32.29 28.60 -57.94
N THR A 272 -32.53 27.34 -58.36
CA THR A 272 -33.66 27.02 -59.26
C THR A 272 -34.36 25.71 -58.89
N ALA A 273 -35.68 25.76 -58.76
CA ALA A 273 -36.61 24.66 -58.57
C ALA A 273 -38.03 25.14 -58.98
N PRO A 274 -39.06 24.28 -59.15
CA PRO A 274 -39.08 22.84 -59.43
C PRO A 274 -39.99 22.43 -60.63
N ALA A 275 -39.80 21.22 -61.19
CA ALA A 275 -40.77 20.42 -62.00
C ALA A 275 -40.04 19.16 -62.54
N ALA A 276 -40.64 17.98 -62.73
CA ALA A 276 -41.94 17.42 -62.33
C ALA A 276 -41.85 15.86 -62.36
N GLU A 277 -42.74 15.16 -61.65
CA GLU A 277 -43.03 13.74 -61.94
C GLU A 277 -43.88 13.62 -63.22
N PRO A 278 -43.81 12.48 -63.95
CA PRO A 278 -44.83 11.45 -63.71
C PRO A 278 -44.33 9.99 -63.78
N SER A 279 -44.98 9.12 -62.98
CA SER A 279 -45.12 7.66 -63.20
C SER A 279 -46.15 7.37 -64.33
N PRO A 280 -46.47 6.11 -64.74
CA PRO A 280 -46.08 4.80 -64.20
C PRO A 280 -45.62 3.73 -65.24
N THR A 281 -45.22 2.55 -64.73
CA THR A 281 -45.38 1.15 -65.23
C THR A 281 -44.14 0.28 -64.94
N GLU A 282 -44.20 -1.03 -64.73
CA GLU A 282 -45.22 -1.98 -64.22
C GLU A 282 -44.48 -3.33 -63.92
N ASN A 283 -45.15 -4.34 -63.34
CA ASN A 283 -44.73 -5.76 -63.25
C ASN A 283 -43.54 -6.08 -62.29
N ARG A 284 -43.54 -7.16 -61.50
CA ARG A 284 -44.56 -8.22 -61.25
C ARG A 284 -44.24 -8.95 -59.93
N ALA A 285 -45.29 -9.46 -59.27
CA ALA A 285 -45.18 -10.16 -57.98
C ALA A 285 -44.59 -11.58 -58.05
N LYS A 286 -43.97 -11.99 -56.93
CA LYS A 286 -43.84 -13.34 -56.33
C LYS A 286 -43.16 -13.10 -54.96
N GLU A 287 -43.74 -13.36 -53.77
CA GLU A 287 -44.43 -14.57 -53.29
C GLU A 287 -43.48 -15.80 -53.40
N SER A 288 -43.08 -16.50 -52.33
CA SER A 288 -43.75 -16.73 -51.03
C SER A 288 -42.78 -16.92 -49.85
N ALA A 289 -43.31 -17.01 -48.63
CA ALA A 289 -42.70 -17.58 -47.42
C ALA A 289 -43.78 -18.40 -46.65
N PRO A 290 -43.51 -19.09 -45.52
CA PRO A 290 -42.31 -19.80 -45.03
C PRO A 290 -42.62 -21.34 -45.01
N PRO A 291 -42.77 -22.15 -43.92
CA PRO A 291 -42.05 -22.28 -42.63
C PRO A 291 -41.68 -23.73 -42.16
N ALA A 292 -40.84 -23.81 -41.13
CA ALA A 292 -40.84 -24.75 -39.98
C ALA A 292 -40.44 -26.25 -40.07
N GLU A 293 -39.40 -26.61 -39.30
CA GLU A 293 -39.25 -27.80 -38.41
C GLU A 293 -38.14 -27.43 -37.38
N ARG A 294 -38.25 -27.53 -36.04
CA ARG A 294 -38.86 -28.47 -35.07
C ARG A 294 -38.02 -29.71 -34.70
N GLY A 295 -36.86 -29.45 -34.07
CA GLY A 295 -36.49 -30.06 -32.78
C GLY A 295 -35.77 -31.42 -32.73
N ARG A 296 -34.76 -31.52 -31.86
CA ARG A 296 -34.38 -32.77 -31.18
C ARG A 296 -33.67 -32.50 -29.84
N GLN A 297 -34.09 -33.19 -28.78
CA GLN A 297 -33.44 -33.28 -27.46
C GLN A 297 -32.67 -34.61 -27.33
N VAL A 298 -32.14 -34.90 -26.11
CA VAL A 298 -31.80 -36.25 -25.56
C VAL A 298 -30.37 -36.74 -25.88
N PRO A 299 -29.57 -37.32 -24.93
CA PRO A 299 -29.51 -37.13 -23.47
C PRO A 299 -28.08 -37.19 -22.83
N LEU A 300 -28.09 -37.23 -21.49
CA LEU A 300 -27.11 -37.75 -20.51
C LEU A 300 -26.34 -39.05 -20.87
N GLU A 301 -25.04 -39.10 -20.55
CA GLU A 301 -24.18 -40.19 -19.97
C GLU A 301 -22.85 -39.49 -19.55
N THR A 302 -22.11 -39.81 -18.48
CA THR A 302 -22.23 -40.76 -17.34
C THR A 302 -21.53 -40.13 -16.13
#